data_AF-A0A067D1K4-F1
#
_entry.id   AF-A0A067D1K4-F1
#
_cell.length_a   1.000
_cell.length_b   1.000
_cell.length_c   1.000
_cell.angle_alpha   90.00
_cell.angle_beta   90.00
_cell.angle_gamma   90.00
#
_symmetry.space_group_name_H-M   'P 1'
#
loop_
_entity.id
_entity.type
_entity.pdbx_description
1 polymer ?
#
loop_
_entity_poly.entity_id
_entity_poly.type
_entity_poly.pdbx_seq_one_letter_code
_entity_poly.pdbx_strand_id
1 'polypeptide(L)'
;MGDDMAAARGFRVLLRLREPPPGATSVLLPSIDGVSDGLCLAPAEKRVLWAKHGATKALQLDGVFPPATPHGIVYDTLADYIGAVLSGRDCSIVA
;
A
#
# COMPACT_ATOMS: atom_id res chain seq x y z
N MET A 1 -15.01 5.12 7.72
CA MET A 1 -15.85 5.03 6.50
C MET A 1 -15.11 4.42 5.30
N GLY A 2 -13.98 3.74 5.49
CA GLY A 2 -13.18 3.16 4.41
C GLY A 2 -13.15 1.63 4.33
N ASP A 3 -13.76 0.93 5.30
CA ASP A 3 -13.80 -0.55 5.33
C ASP A 3 -14.98 -1.14 4.53
N ASP A 4 -16.07 -0.38 4.37
CA ASP A 4 -17.27 -0.81 3.62
C ASP A 4 -17.00 -1.05 2.12
N MET A 5 -16.07 -0.30 1.53
CA MET A 5 -15.85 -0.33 0.09
C MET A 5 -15.03 -1.53 -0.39
N ALA A 6 -14.16 -2.07 0.48
CA ALA A 6 -13.41 -3.29 0.21
C ALA A 6 -14.30 -4.54 0.30
N ALA A 7 -15.18 -4.60 1.29
CA ALA A 7 -16.12 -5.71 1.48
C ALA A 7 -17.09 -5.87 0.29
N ALA A 8 -17.49 -4.77 -0.35
CA ALA A 8 -18.36 -4.78 -1.52
C ALA A 8 -17.67 -5.28 -2.82
N ARG A 9 -16.34 -5.13 -2.93
CA ARG A 9 -15.58 -5.48 -4.15
C ARG A 9 -15.09 -6.93 -4.18
N GLY A 10 -15.04 -7.61 -3.03
CA GLY A 10 -14.54 -8.98 -2.92
C GLY A 10 -13.02 -9.12 -3.06
N PHE A 11 -12.28 -8.01 -3.15
CA PHE A 11 -10.81 -8.00 -3.16
C PHE A 11 -10.25 -6.70 -2.54
N ARG A 12 -8.99 -6.74 -2.12
CA ARG A 12 -8.22 -5.57 -1.68
C ARG A 12 -6.89 -5.47 -2.44
N VAL A 13 -6.45 -4.24 -2.69
CA VAL A 13 -5.14 -3.92 -3.25
C VAL A 13 -4.35 -3.15 -2.22
N LEU A 14 -3.27 -3.75 -1.75
CA LEU A 14 -2.37 -3.20 -0.75
C LEU A 14 -1.03 -2.88 -1.40
N LEU A 15 -0.40 -1.78 -1.00
CA LEU A 15 0.96 -1.45 -1.39
C LEU A 15 1.86 -1.48 -0.16
N ARG A 16 2.95 -2.25 -0.23
CA ARG A 16 4.01 -2.23 0.77
C ARG A 16 5.33 -1.88 0.12
N LEU A 17 5.98 -0.83 0.63
CA LEU A 17 7.34 -0.50 0.22
C LEU A 17 8.33 -1.27 1.10
N ARG A 18 9.38 -1.79 0.47
CA ARG A 18 10.56 -2.33 1.17
C ARG A 18 11.55 -1.22 1.47
N GLU A 19 12.42 -1.43 2.45
CA GLU A 19 13.60 -0.57 2.60
C GLU A 19 14.49 -0.65 1.35
N PRO A 20 15.08 0.48 0.93
CA PRO A 20 16.05 0.46 -0.15
C PRO A 20 17.25 -0.41 0.26
N PRO A 21 17.81 -1.23 -0.65
CA PRO A 21 19.04 -1.96 -0.38
C PRO A 21 20.17 -1.04 0.09
N PRO A 22 21.14 -1.54 0.87
CA PRO A 22 22.33 -0.79 1.20
C PRO A 22 23.01 -0.25 -0.07
N GLY A 23 23.32 1.04 -0.08
CA GLY A 23 23.93 1.73 -1.23
C GLY A 23 22.96 2.12 -2.36
N ALA A 24 21.67 1.80 -2.26
CA ALA A 24 20.67 2.28 -3.21
C ALA A 24 20.10 3.64 -2.78
N THR A 25 19.96 4.56 -3.73
CA THR A 25 19.26 5.83 -3.50
C THR A 25 17.77 5.57 -3.28
N SER A 26 17.23 6.05 -2.17
CA SER A 26 15.79 6.02 -1.93
C SER A 26 15.08 6.95 -2.91
N VAL A 27 14.01 6.45 -3.52
CA VAL A 27 13.06 7.28 -4.30
C VAL A 27 11.88 7.74 -3.45
N LEU A 28 11.81 7.34 -2.18
CA LEU A 28 10.78 7.78 -1.24
C LEU A 28 11.12 9.18 -0.72
N LEU A 29 10.17 10.10 -0.87
CA LEU A 29 10.30 11.52 -0.57
C LEU A 29 9.16 11.99 0.35
N PRO A 30 9.36 13.05 1.14
CA PRO A 30 8.32 13.65 1.98
C PRO A 30 7.26 14.42 1.16
N SER A 31 7.61 14.87 -0.04
CA SER A 31 6.73 15.48 -1.04
C SER A 31 7.29 15.24 -2.45
N ILE A 32 6.45 15.34 -3.47
CA ILE A 32 6.83 15.28 -4.89
C ILE A 32 6.90 16.67 -5.56
N ASP A 33 6.67 17.75 -4.81
CA ASP A 33 6.67 19.11 -5.37
C ASP A 33 8.05 19.48 -5.92
N GLY A 34 8.10 19.84 -7.21
CA GLY A 34 9.36 20.21 -7.89
C GLY A 34 10.30 19.04 -8.16
N VAL A 35 9.85 17.79 -8.01
CA VAL A 35 10.66 16.59 -8.21
C VAL A 35 10.39 15.97 -9.59
N SER A 36 11.45 15.57 -10.31
CA SER A 36 11.32 14.85 -11.58
C SER A 36 10.85 13.41 -11.37
N ASP A 37 11.45 12.69 -10.43
CA ASP A 37 11.23 11.27 -10.18
C ASP A 37 11.21 10.96 -8.67
N GLY A 38 10.15 10.30 -8.19
CA GLY A 38 10.02 9.97 -6.77
C GLY A 38 8.65 9.42 -6.38
N LEU A 39 8.58 8.83 -5.19
CA LEU A 39 7.36 8.32 -4.56
C LEU A 39 7.11 9.09 -3.26
N CYS A 40 5.87 9.51 -3.02
CA CYS A 40 5.43 10.07 -1.75
C CYS A 40 4.25 9.23 -1.24
N LEU A 41 4.30 8.84 0.04
CA LEU A 41 3.25 8.03 0.66
C LEU A 41 2.38 8.89 1.55
N ALA A 42 1.06 8.68 1.49
CA ALA A 42 0.11 9.19 2.45
C ALA A 42 -0.69 8.00 3.05
N PRO A 43 -0.09 7.26 4.01
CA PRO A 43 -0.70 6.04 4.57
C PRO A 43 -2.08 6.27 5.19
N ALA A 44 -2.26 7.39 5.91
CA ALA A 44 -3.53 7.76 6.53
C ALA A 44 -4.66 7.96 5.50
N GLU A 45 -4.30 8.40 4.29
CA GLU A 45 -5.22 8.57 3.16
C GLU A 45 -5.30 7.32 2.28
N LYS A 46 -4.55 6.25 2.59
CA LYS A 46 -4.38 5.06 1.75
C LYS A 46 -3.99 5.41 0.30
N ARG A 47 -3.11 6.40 0.15
CA ARG A 47 -2.73 6.97 -1.13
C ARG A 47 -1.23 6.97 -1.35
N VAL A 48 -0.82 6.80 -2.62
CA VAL A 48 0.56 7.00 -3.07
C VAL A 48 0.58 8.00 -4.22
N LEU A 49 1.55 8.90 -4.20
CA LEU A 49 1.88 9.79 -5.31
C LEU A 49 3.18 9.33 -5.94
N TRP A 50 3.21 9.29 -7.27
CA TRP A 50 4.36 8.90 -8.06
C TRP A 50 4.65 9.98 -9.08
N ALA A 51 5.82 10.61 -8.95
CA ALA A 51 6.41 11.46 -9.97
C ALA A 51 7.36 10.63 -10.83
N LYS A 52 7.23 10.75 -12.15
CA LYS A 52 8.17 10.19 -13.12
C LYS A 52 8.33 11.13 -14.32
N HIS A 53 9.56 11.51 -14.61
CA HIS A 53 9.90 12.46 -15.67
C HIS A 53 9.04 13.75 -15.64
N GLY A 54 8.78 14.28 -14.43
CA GLY A 54 7.98 15.49 -14.22
C GLY A 54 6.46 15.31 -14.33
N ALA A 55 5.98 14.10 -14.64
CA ALA A 55 4.56 13.78 -14.62
C ALA A 55 4.18 13.11 -13.29
N THR A 56 3.08 13.55 -12.69
CA THR A 56 2.59 13.03 -11.41
C THR A 56 1.33 12.20 -11.58
N LYS A 57 1.29 11.03 -10.95
CA LYS A 57 0.10 10.21 -10.77
C LYS A 57 -0.18 9.98 -9.29
N ALA A 58 -1.46 9.84 -8.97
CA ALA A 58 -1.89 9.41 -7.65
C ALA A 58 -2.69 8.11 -7.78
N LEU A 59 -2.42 7.16 -6.89
CA LEU A 59 -3.17 5.92 -6.78
C LEU A 59 -3.81 5.85 -5.39
N GLN A 60 -5.11 5.58 -5.39
CA GLN A 60 -5.87 5.26 -4.19
C GLN A 60 -5.90 3.74 -4.02
N LEU A 61 -5.59 3.27 -2.81
CA LEU A 61 -5.45 1.85 -2.48
C LEU A 61 -6.25 1.52 -1.21
N ASP A 62 -6.31 0.23 -0.88
CA ASP A 62 -7.00 -0.24 0.34
C ASP A 62 -6.09 -0.15 1.58
N GLY A 63 -4.77 -0.07 1.36
CA GLY A 63 -3.74 0.17 2.36
C GLY A 63 -2.40 0.51 1.74
N VAL A 64 -1.64 1.38 2.40
CA VAL A 64 -0.29 1.80 1.98
C VAL A 64 0.64 1.69 3.19
N PHE A 65 1.70 0.91 3.07
CA PHE A 65 2.60 0.55 4.16
C PHE A 65 4.03 1.03 3.85
N PRO A 66 4.56 2.01 4.59
CA PRO A 66 5.95 2.45 4.48
C PRO A 66 6.97 1.35 4.81
N PRO A 67 8.26 1.55 4.46
CA PRO A 67 9.33 0.58 4.75
C PRO A 67 9.44 0.14 6.21
N ALA A 68 9.22 1.08 7.13
CA ALA A 68 9.31 0.83 8.58
C ALA A 68 8.09 0.08 9.16
N THR A 69 7.06 -0.22 8.36
CA THR A 69 5.88 -0.91 8.88
C THR A 69 6.20 -2.35 9.30
N PRO A 70 5.93 -2.73 10.56
CA PRO A 70 6.14 -4.10 11.03
C PRO A 70 5.28 -5.11 10.28
N HIS A 71 5.80 -6.33 10.10
CA HIS A 71 5.08 -7.43 9.45
C HIS A 71 3.72 -7.73 10.08
N GLY A 72 3.64 -7.71 11.42
CA GLY A 72 2.39 -7.96 12.14
C GLY A 72 1.27 -7.02 11.72
N ILE A 73 1.56 -5.72 11.57
CA ILE A 73 0.57 -4.71 11.16
C ILE A 73 0.04 -4.98 9.74
N VAL A 74 0.91 -5.40 8.82
CA VAL A 74 0.50 -5.76 7.45
C VAL A 74 -0.36 -7.02 7.48
N TYR A 75 0.02 -8.01 8.31
CA TYR A 75 -0.72 -9.27 8.45
C TYR A 75 -2.09 -9.08 9.11
N ASP A 76 -2.19 -8.22 10.11
CA ASP A 76 -3.46 -7.89 10.78
C ASP A 76 -4.48 -7.32 9.79
N THR A 77 -4.01 -6.63 8.74
CA THR A 77 -4.86 -6.15 7.64
C THR A 77 -5.42 -7.29 6.78
N LEU A 78 -4.97 -8.53 6.95
CA LEU A 78 -5.43 -9.72 6.23
C LEU A 78 -6.21 -10.69 7.13
N ALA A 79 -6.38 -10.38 8.42
CA ALA A 79 -6.94 -11.31 9.40
C ALA A 79 -8.39 -11.73 9.10
N ASP A 80 -9.17 -10.85 8.49
CA ASP A 80 -10.54 -11.13 8.05
C ASP A 80 -10.63 -12.15 6.91
N TYR A 81 -9.65 -12.20 6.00
CA TYR A 81 -9.56 -13.25 4.98
C TYR A 81 -9.30 -14.62 5.60
N ILE A 82 -8.53 -14.69 6.69
CA ILE A 82 -8.34 -15.93 7.45
C ILE A 82 -9.68 -16.39 8.04
N GLY A 83 -10.46 -15.47 8.61
CA GLY A 83 -11.81 -15.75 9.06
C GLY A 83 -12.74 -16.23 7.93
N ALA A 84 -12.59 -15.69 6.72
CA ALA A 84 -13.36 -16.13 5.56
C ALA A 84 -13.09 -17.60 5.20
N VAL A 85 -11.84 -18.05 5.26
CA VAL A 85 -11.47 -19.46 5.04
C VAL A 85 -12.13 -20.37 6.07
N LEU A 86 -12.15 -19.98 7.34
CA LEU A 86 -12.82 -20.74 8.41
C LEU A 86 -14.34 -20.85 8.19
N SER A 87 -14.94 -19.91 7.45
CA SER A 87 -16.35 -19.96 7.05
C SER A 87 -16.62 -20.74 5.76
N GLY A 88 -15.63 -21.44 5.21
CA GLY A 88 -15.77 -22.24 3.98
C GLY A 88 -15.70 -21.44 2.68
N ARG A 89 -15.11 -20.24 2.71
CA ARG A 89 -14.88 -19.41 1.51
C ARG A 89 -13.44 -19.52 1.03
N ASP A 90 -13.25 -19.52 -0.27
CA ASP A 90 -11.91 -19.46 -0.86
C ASP A 90 -11.31 -18.06 -0.75
N CYS A 91 -9.99 -18.01 -0.53
CA CYS A 91 -9.22 -16.77 -0.46
C CYS A 91 -7.89 -16.95 -1.20
N SER A 92 -7.43 -15.89 -1.86
CA SER A 92 -6.11 -15.83 -2.48
C SER A 92 -5.37 -14.55 -2.06
N ILE A 93 -4.07 -14.69 -1.81
CA ILE A 93 -3.17 -13.58 -1.51
C ILE A 93 -2.03 -13.66 -2.52
N VAL A 94 -1.75 -12.55 -3.20
CA VAL A 94 -0.70 -12.43 -4.23
C VAL A 94 0.27 -11.33 -3.80
N ALA A 95 1.58 -11.60 -3.88
CA ALA A 95 2.65 -10.70 -3.50
C ALA A 95 3.76 -10.66 -4.57
#